data_AF-N0BFM9-F1
#
_entry.id   AF-N0BFM9-F1
#
_cell.length_a   1.000
_cell.length_b   1.000
_cell.length_c   1.000
_cell.angle_alpha   90.00
_cell.angle_beta   90.00
_cell.angle_gamma   90.00
#
_symmetry.space_group_name_H-M   'P 1'
#
loop_
_entity.id
_entity.type
_entity.pdbx_description
1 polymer ?
#
loop_
_entity_poly.entity_id
_entity_poly.type
_entity_poly.pdbx_seq_one_letter_code
_entity_poly.pdbx_strand_id
1 'polypeptide(L)' 'MYYEVWVDLIKKDSVLKKLQEICDEVHGVFYDYHFIVRVSDEDVLKIDGVKRYRRHYDC' A
#
# COMPACT_ATOMS: atom_id res chain seq x y z
N MET A 1 8.83 -7.92 -1.36
CA MET A 1 8.74 -7.73 0.10
C MET A 1 7.36 -7.17 0.44
N TYR A 2 6.83 -7.46 1.62
CA TYR A 2 5.52 -6.93 2.03
C TYR A 2 5.66 -5.60 2.76
N TYR A 3 4.74 -4.69 2.48
CA TYR A 3 4.66 -3.36 3.08
C TYR A 3 3.24 -3.07 3.56
N GLU A 4 3.14 -2.53 4.77
CA GLU A 4 1.94 -1.94 5.34
C GLU A 4 1.82 -0.51 4.82
N VAL A 5 0.64 -0.15 4.31
CA VAL A 5 0.41 1.14 3.64
C VAL A 5 -0.76 1.87 4.30
N TRP A 6 -0.50 3.11 4.68
CA TRP A 6 -1.49 4.08 5.16
C TRP A 6 -1.79 5.07 4.05
N VAL A 7 -3.07 5.23 3.75
CA VAL A 7 -3.52 6.11 2.67
C VAL A 7 -4.45 7.19 3.19
N ASP A 8 -4.64 8.23 2.40
CA ASP A 8 -5.74 9.15 2.60
C ASP A 8 -7.07 8.46 2.28
N LEU A 9 -8.00 8.45 3.23
CA LEU A 9 -9.32 7.84 3.06
C LEU A 9 -10.11 8.48 1.92
N ILE A 10 -9.93 9.79 1.66
CA ILE A 10 -10.59 10.49 0.55
C ILE A 10 -10.11 9.95 -0.80
N LYS A 11 -8.84 9.55 -0.88
CA LYS A 11 -8.21 9.01 -2.10
C LYS A 11 -8.12 7.49 -2.11
N LYS A 12 -8.70 6.78 -1.14
CA LYS A 12 -8.52 5.33 -0.93
C LYS A 12 -8.81 4.51 -2.18
N ASP A 13 -9.92 4.78 -2.86
CA ASP A 13 -10.31 4.08 -4.10
C ASP A 13 -9.31 4.32 -5.24
N SER A 14 -8.85 5.56 -5.40
CA SER A 14 -7.86 5.90 -6.43
C SER A 14 -6.50 5.28 -6.14
N VAL A 15 -6.09 5.27 -4.87
CA VAL A 15 -4.85 4.64 -4.43
C VAL A 15 -4.92 3.13 -4.59
N LEU A 16 -6.04 2.49 -4.24
CA LEU A 16 -6.22 1.04 -4.41
C LEU A 16 -6.06 0.63 -5.87
N LYS A 17 -6.69 1.34 -6.82
CA LYS A 17 -6.54 1.06 -8.24
C LYS A 17 -5.08 1.15 -8.68
N LYS A 18 -4.39 2.23 -8.30
CA LYS A 18 -2.96 2.39 -8.61
C LYS A 18 -2.10 1.28 -8.01
N LEU A 19 -2.34 0.91 -6.75
CA LEU A 19 -1.62 -0.18 -6.09
C LEU A 19 -1.85 -1.51 -6.82
N GLN A 20 -3.07 -1.79 -7.28
CA GLN A 20 -3.35 -3.00 -8.05
C GLN A 20 -2.69 -3.02 -9.44
N GLU A 21 -2.38 -1.86 -10.01
CA GLU A 21 -1.67 -1.75 -11.29
C GLU A 21 -0.14 -1.92 -11.15
N ILE A 22 0.44 -1.50 -10.02
CA ILE A 22 1.91 -1.45 -9.83
C ILE A 22 2.47 -2.51 -8.87
N CYS A 23 1.63 -3.06 -7.98
CA CYS A 23 2.04 -4.06 -7.00
C CYS A 23 1.63 -5.47 -7.46
N ASP A 24 2.46 -6.46 -7.17
CA ASP A 24 2.17 -7.86 -7.52
C ASP A 24 0.97 -8.40 -6.72
N GLU A 25 0.87 -8.02 -5.44
CA GLU A 25 -0.22 -8.43 -4.56
C GLU A 25 -0.68 -7.24 -3.71
N VAL A 26 -2.00 -7.09 -3.55
CA VAL A 26 -2.62 -6.03 -2.74
C VAL A 26 -3.73 -6.65 -1.89
N HIS A 27 -3.59 -6.55 -0.58
CA HIS A 27 -4.57 -7.00 0.40
C HIS A 27 -5.16 -5.80 1.12
N GLY A 28 -6.49 -5.67 1.10
CA GLY A 28 -7.21 -4.66 1.87
C GLY A 28 -7.32 -5.06 3.33
N VAL A 29 -7.04 -4.12 4.23
CA VAL A 29 -7.00 -4.36 5.68
C VAL A 29 -7.83 -3.28 6.37
N PHE A 30 -8.55 -3.66 7.43
CA PHE A 30 -9.54 -2.80 8.10
C PHE A 30 -9.06 -2.26 9.46
N TYR A 31 -7.78 -2.44 9.78
CA TYR A 31 -7.20 -2.15 11.10
C TYR A 31 -6.20 -0.98 11.02
N ASP A 32 -5.08 -1.03 11.76
CA ASP A 32 -4.12 0.07 11.90
C ASP A 32 -3.61 0.63 10.57
N TYR A 33 -3.52 -0.18 9.51
CA TYR A 33 -3.17 0.20 8.14
C TYR A 33 -4.27 -0.19 7.14
N HIS A 34 -4.22 0.41 5.95
CA HIS A 34 -5.28 0.29 4.95
C HIS A 34 -5.04 -0.83 3.95
N PHE A 35 -3.77 -1.05 3.58
CA PHE A 35 -3.38 -2.08 2.62
C PHE A 35 -2.09 -2.78 3.07
N ILE A 36 -1.97 -4.07 2.76
CA ILE A 36 -0.69 -4.77 2.67
C ILE A 36 -0.41 -4.98 1.20
N VAL A 37 0.78 -4.60 0.74
CA VAL A 37 1.17 -4.75 -0.65
C VAL A 37 2.50 -5.46 -0.77
N ARG A 38 2.62 -6.30 -1.80
CA ARG A 38 3.89 -6.90 -2.20
C ARG A 38 4.49 -6.09 -3.33
N VAL A 39 5.68 -5.57 -3.08
CA VAL A 39 6.45 -4.84 -4.10
C VAL A 39 7.90 -5.32 -4.10
N SER A 40 8.51 -5.28 -5.28
CA SER A 40 9.94 -5.58 -5.47
C SER A 40 10.79 -4.35 -5.16
N ASP A 41 10.26 -3.15 -5.41
CA ASP A 41 10.89 -1.86 -5.16
C ASP A 41 9.96 -1.01 -4.27
N GLU A 42 10.47 -0.40 -3.20
CA GLU A 42 9.67 0.43 -2.30
C GLU A 42 9.30 1.80 -2.90
N ASP A 43 10.07 2.28 -3.89
CA ASP A 43 9.83 3.58 -4.53
C ASP A 43 8.46 3.67 -5.22
N VAL A 44 7.91 2.52 -5.63
CA VAL A 44 6.57 2.44 -6.25
C VAL A 44 5.45 2.84 -5.27
N LEU A 45 5.71 2.86 -3.96
CA LEU A 45 4.76 3.27 -2.93
C LEU A 45 4.70 4.79 -2.75
N LYS A 46 5.56 5.57 -3.42
CA LYS A 46 5.55 7.04 -3.44
C LYS A 46 4.48 7.59 -4.38
N ILE A 47 3.25 7.11 -4.24
CA ILE A 47 2.09 7.57 -5.01
C ILE A 47 1.29 8.61 -4.24
N ASP A 48 0.70 9.55 -4.98
CA ASP A 48 -0.19 10.57 -4.41
C ASP A 48 -1.37 9.90 -3.68
N GLY A 49 -1.47 10.18 -2.38
CA GLY A 49 -2.46 9.60 -1.48
C GLY A 49 -1.90 8.57 -0.48
N VAL A 50 -0.67 8.07 -0.65
CA VAL A 50 0.02 7.30 0.40
C VAL A 50 0.61 8.27 1.42
N LYS A 51 0.19 8.17 2.68
CA LYS A 51 0.67 9.00 3.79
C LYS A 51 1.93 8.43 4.42
N ARG A 52 1.97 7.11 4.53
CA ARG A 52 3.05 6.36 5.16
C ARG A 52 3.04 4.95 4.63
N TYR A 53 4.23 4.36 4.54
CA TYR A 53 4.37 2.92 4.40
C TYR A 53 5.44 2.43 5.38
N ARG A 54 5.37 1.16 5.74
CA ARG A 54 6.34 0.48 6.60
C ARG A 54 6.55 -0.93 6.08
N ARG A 55 7.79 -1.41 6.11
CA ARG A 55 8.05 -2.82 5.81
C ARG A 55 7.36 -3.70 6.85
N HIS A 56 6.62 -4.69 6.38
CA HIS A 56 5.98 -5.69 7.23
C HIS A 56 7.08 -6.61 7.78
N TYR A 57 7.21 -6.70 9.10
CA TYR A 57 8.39 -7.28 9.78
C TYR A 57 8.43 -8.82 9.81
N ASP A 58 7.42 -9.51 9.27
CA ASP A 58 7.19 -10.95 9.48
C ASP A 58 7.24 -11.82 8.20
N CYS A 59 7.95 -11.39 7.14
CA CYS A 59 8.16 -12.19 5.92
C CYS A 59 9.57 -12.06 5.35
#